data_AF-Q9GQW2-F1
#
_entry.id   AF-Q9GQW2-F1
#
_cell.length_a   1.000
_cell.length_b   1.000
_cell.length_c   1.000
_cell.angle_alpha   90.00
_cell.angle_beta   90.00
_cell.angle_gamma   90.00
#
_symmetry.space_group_name_H-M   'P 1'
#
loop_
_entity.id
_entity.type
_entity.pdbx_description
1 polymer ?
#
loop_
_entity_poly.entity_id
_entity_poly.type
_entity_poly.pdbx_seq_one_letter_code
_entity_poly.pdbx_strand_id
1 'polypeptide(L)'
;LALGSLYGSVFSQTTICRFEALQLSFKNMCKLRPLLDKWLLEADSSSCVPAGLDKVTTAGRKRKKRTSIEMGVKGALEVHFLRQTKPNAQMIGQLADSLGLEKEVV
;
A
#
# COMPACT_ATOMS: atom_id res chain seq x y z
N LEU A 1 3.09 10.18 -14.84
CA LEU A 1 2.53 8.82 -14.67
C LEU A 1 2.21 8.57 -13.20
N ALA A 2 1.05 9.01 -12.70
CA ALA A 2 0.53 8.56 -11.41
C ALA A 2 -0.97 8.86 -11.28
N LEU A 3 -1.75 7.80 -11.15
CA LEU A 3 -3.22 7.79 -11.25
C LEU A 3 -3.86 7.81 -9.87
N GLY A 4 -3.30 8.66 -9.02
CA GLY A 4 -3.73 8.76 -7.63
C GLY A 4 -4.99 9.57 -7.44
N SER A 5 -5.30 10.47 -8.38
CA SER A 5 -6.24 11.57 -8.12
C SER A 5 -7.71 11.17 -8.15
N LEU A 6 -8.13 10.23 -9.01
CA LEU A 6 -9.57 9.91 -9.13
C LEU A 6 -10.06 8.79 -8.19
N TYR A 7 -9.18 7.87 -7.78
CA TYR A 7 -9.61 6.64 -7.07
C TYR A 7 -8.99 6.43 -5.68
N GLY A 8 -8.24 7.40 -5.17
CA GLY A 8 -7.60 7.31 -3.84
C GLY A 8 -6.53 6.23 -3.72
N SER A 9 -6.11 5.64 -4.85
CA SER A 9 -5.14 4.55 -4.93
C SER A 9 -4.35 4.67 -6.23
N VAL A 10 -3.14 5.24 -6.16
CA VAL A 10 -2.13 5.05 -7.22
C VAL A 10 -1.82 3.56 -7.30
N PHE A 11 -1.98 2.94 -8.48
CA PHE A 11 -1.49 1.58 -8.70
C PHE A 11 0.04 1.58 -8.70
N SER A 12 0.66 0.74 -7.86
CA SER A 12 2.11 0.55 -7.90
C SER A 12 2.51 -0.25 -9.14
N GLN A 13 3.72 0.00 -9.66
CA GLN A 13 4.29 -0.77 -10.77
C GLN A 13 4.22 -2.29 -10.51
N THR A 14 4.50 -2.75 -9.29
CA THR A 14 4.37 -4.17 -8.92
C THR A 14 2.94 -4.70 -9.06
N THR A 15 1.92 -3.87 -8.83
CA THR A 15 0.52 -4.27 -9.03
C THR A 15 0.22 -4.46 -10.51
N ILE A 16 0.65 -3.52 -11.35
CA ILE A 16 0.45 -3.57 -12.81
C ILE A 16 1.16 -4.79 -13.41
N CYS A 17 2.45 -4.96 -13.11
CA CYS A 17 3.26 -6.08 -13.59
C CYS A 17 2.64 -7.44 -13.21
N ARG A 18 2.15 -7.60 -11.97
CA ARG A 18 1.47 -8.84 -11.56
C ARG A 18 0.11 -9.04 -12.23
N PHE A 19 -0.62 -7.97 -12.53
CA PHE A 19 -1.89 -8.05 -13.26
C PHE A 19 -1.65 -8.54 -14.70
N GLU A 20 -0.70 -7.93 -15.41
CA GLU A 20 -0.31 -8.29 -16.78
C GLU A 20 0.22 -9.73 -16.89
N ALA A 21 1.01 -10.18 -15.90
CA ALA A 21 1.55 -11.53 -15.86
C ALA A 21 0.56 -12.60 -15.34
N LEU A 22 -0.70 -12.23 -15.09
CA LEU A 22 -1.74 -13.09 -14.50
C LEU A 22 -1.39 -13.68 -13.12
N GLN A 23 -0.56 -12.98 -12.33
CA GLN A 23 0.00 -13.42 -11.04
C GLN A 23 -0.76 -12.89 -9.81
N LEU A 24 -2.04 -12.57 -9.98
CA LEU A 24 -2.95 -12.23 -8.88
C LEU A 24 -4.07 -13.27 -8.81
N SER A 25 -4.69 -13.41 -7.64
CA SER A 25 -5.87 -14.27 -7.51
C SER A 25 -6.98 -13.80 -8.44
N PHE A 26 -7.83 -14.72 -8.91
CA PHE A 26 -8.96 -14.42 -9.79
C PHE A 26 -9.82 -13.27 -9.24
N LYS A 27 -10.16 -13.31 -7.95
CA LYS A 27 -10.93 -12.24 -7.29
C LYS A 27 -10.23 -10.88 -7.33
N ASN A 28 -8.90 -10.83 -7.19
CA ASN A 28 -8.14 -9.59 -7.30
C ASN A 28 -8.11 -9.09 -8.75
N MET A 29 -7.98 -9.97 -9.73
CA MET A 29 -8.06 -9.60 -11.15
C MET A 29 -9.41 -8.98 -11.48
N CYS A 30 -10.51 -9.63 -11.12
CA CYS A 30 -11.86 -9.11 -11.37
C CYS A 30 -12.09 -7.73 -10.74
N LYS A 31 -11.49 -7.46 -9.58
CA LYS A 31 -11.56 -6.15 -8.92
C LYS A 31 -10.72 -5.09 -9.62
N LEU A 32 -9.55 -5.46 -10.13
CA LEU A 32 -8.62 -4.52 -10.77
C LEU A 32 -9.01 -4.20 -12.21
N ARG A 33 -9.55 -5.17 -12.95
CA ARG A 33 -9.91 -5.02 -14.37
C ARG A 33 -10.72 -3.75 -14.68
N PRO A 34 -11.90 -3.49 -14.07
CA PRO A 34 -12.68 -2.30 -14.38
C PRO A 34 -11.96 -0.99 -14.00
N LEU A 35 -11.07 -1.02 -13.00
CA LEU A 35 -10.30 0.16 -12.60
C LEU A 35 -9.15 0.46 -13.59
N LEU A 36 -8.51 -0.58 -14.11
CA LEU A 36 -7.44 -0.47 -15.11
C LEU A 36 -8.00 -0.13 -16.49
N ASP A 37 -9.16 -0.66 -16.87
CA ASP A 37 -9.85 -0.31 -18.12
C ASP A 37 -10.19 1.19 -18.15
N LYS A 38 -10.80 1.69 -17.06
CA LYS A 38 -11.10 3.11 -16.94
C LYS A 38 -9.83 3.96 -16.89
N TRP A 39 -8.80 3.49 -16.21
CA TRP A 39 -7.53 4.18 -16.22
C TRP A 39 -6.98 4.37 -17.65
N LEU A 40 -6.95 3.29 -18.43
CA LEU A 40 -6.43 3.30 -19.80
C LEU A 40 -7.18 4.35 -20.65
N LEU A 41 -8.52 4.35 -20.58
CA LEU A 41 -9.38 5.29 -21.29
C LEU A 41 -9.06 6.76 -20.94
N GLU A 42 -8.83 7.05 -19.66
CA GLU A 42 -8.47 8.39 -19.21
C GLU A 42 -7.06 8.79 -19.68
N ALA A 43 -6.10 7.87 -19.68
CA ALA A 43 -4.75 8.13 -20.17
C ALA A 43 -4.74 8.47 -21.66
N ASP A 44 -5.52 7.73 -22.46
CA ASP A 44 -5.67 7.98 -23.89
C ASP A 44 -6.36 9.33 -24.17
N SER A 45 -7.34 9.70 -23.35
CA SER A 45 -8.06 10.98 -23.45
C SER A 45 -7.21 12.19 -23.02
N SER A 46 -6.23 11.99 -22.14
CA SER A 46 -5.39 13.04 -21.53
C SER A 46 -4.14 13.39 -22.34
N SER A 47 -3.98 12.83 -23.54
CA SER A 47 -2.77 12.87 -24.38
C SER A 47 -2.29 14.27 -24.86
N CYS A 48 -2.83 15.40 -24.36
CA CYS A 48 -2.47 16.73 -24.85
C CYS A 48 -1.60 17.61 -23.92
N VAL A 49 -1.24 17.19 -22.69
CA VAL A 49 -0.30 18.00 -21.88
C VAL A 49 0.64 17.14 -21.00
N PRO A 50 1.98 17.22 -21.22
CA PRO A 50 2.96 16.66 -20.31
C PRO A 50 3.50 17.76 -19.38
N ALA A 51 2.94 17.92 -18.18
CA ALA A 51 3.65 18.43 -16.99
C ALA A 51 2.67 18.75 -15.85
N GLY A 52 2.99 18.26 -14.65
CA GLY A 52 2.54 18.85 -13.38
C GLY A 52 1.07 18.67 -13.00
N LEU A 53 0.69 17.46 -12.56
CA LEU A 53 -0.61 17.23 -11.92
C LEU A 53 -0.43 16.74 -10.46
N ASP A 54 0.23 17.57 -9.66
CA ASP A 54 0.44 17.34 -8.22
C ASP A 54 -0.69 17.91 -7.34
N LYS A 55 -1.80 18.39 -7.92
CA LYS A 55 -2.77 19.20 -7.17
C LYS A 55 -4.24 18.87 -7.44
N VAL A 56 -4.68 17.64 -7.20
CA VAL A 56 -6.11 17.38 -6.90
C VAL A 56 -6.23 16.27 -5.86
N THR A 57 -6.40 16.68 -4.60
CA THR A 57 -6.69 15.80 -3.47
C THR A 57 -8.20 15.61 -3.32
N THR A 58 -8.74 14.47 -3.75
CA THR A 58 -10.14 14.12 -3.48
C THR A 58 -10.25 13.38 -2.15
N ALA A 59 -11.22 13.79 -1.33
CA ALA A 59 -11.44 13.41 0.07
C ALA A 59 -11.95 11.96 0.27
N GLY A 60 -11.18 10.96 -0.17
CA GLY A 60 -11.39 9.54 0.16
C GLY A 60 -10.43 9.05 1.23
N ARG A 61 -10.80 7.99 1.97
CA ARG A 61 -9.94 7.33 2.97
C ARG A 61 -8.63 6.91 2.33
N LYS A 62 -7.58 7.71 2.55
CA LYS A 62 -6.25 7.49 2.00
C LYS A 62 -5.74 6.13 2.45
N ARG A 63 -5.34 5.28 1.50
CA ARG A 63 -4.67 4.01 1.80
C ARG A 63 -3.44 4.28 2.67
N LYS A 64 -3.27 3.51 3.75
CA LYS A 64 -2.06 3.59 4.58
C LYS A 64 -0.83 3.31 3.72
N LYS A 65 0.19 4.15 3.86
CA LYS A 65 1.48 3.91 3.22
C LYS A 65 2.16 2.72 3.91
N ARG A 66 2.98 2.00 3.15
CA ARG A 66 3.79 0.91 3.70
C ARG A 66 4.84 1.49 4.64
N THR A 67 4.91 1.02 5.88
CA THR A 67 6.00 1.34 6.80
C THR A 67 7.20 0.45 6.48
N SER A 68 8.38 1.06 6.30
CA SER A 68 9.64 0.30 6.22
C SER A 68 10.14 0.07 7.64
N ILE A 69 10.43 -1.19 7.98
CA ILE A 69 10.98 -1.56 9.29
C ILE A 69 12.47 -1.77 9.11
N GLU A 70 13.28 -1.03 9.88
CA GLU A 70 14.74 -1.17 9.86
C GLU A 70 15.18 -2.56 10.34
N MET A 71 16.34 -3.02 9.88
CA MET A 71 16.82 -4.37 10.17
C MET A 71 17.00 -4.62 11.68
N GLY A 72 17.46 -3.62 12.44
CA GLY A 72 17.61 -3.71 13.89
C GLY A 72 16.27 -3.90 14.61
N VAL A 73 15.26 -3.12 14.21
CA VAL A 73 13.89 -3.22 14.74
C VAL A 73 13.26 -4.57 14.38
N LYS A 74 13.44 -5.04 13.15
CA LYS A 74 13.00 -6.37 12.70
C LYS A 74 13.61 -7.49 13.57
N GLY A 75 14.91 -7.43 13.85
CA GLY A 75 15.57 -8.42 14.70
C GLY A 75 14.99 -8.45 16.12
N ALA A 76 14.68 -7.29 16.70
CA ALA A 76 14.03 -7.20 18.00
C ALA A 76 12.62 -7.83 17.99
N LEU A 77 11.81 -7.56 16.96
CA LEU A 77 10.49 -8.16 16.77
C LEU A 77 10.58 -9.69 16.65
N GLU A 78 11.55 -10.21 15.88
CA GLU A 78 11.78 -11.65 15.71
C GLU A 78 12.15 -12.33 17.03
N VAL A 79 13.02 -11.73 17.85
CA VAL A 79 13.38 -12.25 19.19
C VAL A 79 12.17 -12.31 20.12
N HIS A 80 11.32 -11.29 20.12
CA HIS A 80 10.08 -11.29 20.90
C HIS A 80 9.10 -12.37 20.42
N PHE A 81 8.95 -12.53 19.10
CA PHE A 81 8.06 -13.53 18.51
C PHE A 81 8.46 -14.96 18.89
N LEU A 82 9.75 -15.28 18.91
CA LEU A 82 10.25 -16.61 19.32
C LEU A 82 9.86 -16.95 20.78
N ARG A 83 9.72 -15.96 21.65
CA ARG A 83 9.30 -16.15 23.05
C ARG A 83 7.79 -16.23 23.20
N GLN A 84 7.05 -15.40 22.46
CA GLN A 84 5.61 -15.33 22.49
C GLN A 84 5.07 -15.00 21.10
N THR A 85 4.56 -16.02 20.39
CA THR A 85 4.03 -15.87 19.03
C THR A 85 2.65 -15.21 19.00
N LYS A 86 1.98 -15.10 20.16
CA LYS A 86 0.66 -14.49 20.33
C LYS A 86 0.66 -13.49 21.49
N PRO A 87 1.35 -12.35 21.37
CA PRO A 87 1.35 -11.33 22.41
C PRO A 87 -0.04 -10.75 22.59
N ASN A 88 -0.40 -10.40 23.83
CA ASN A 88 -1.65 -9.70 24.12
C ASN A 88 -1.55 -8.20 23.77
N ALA A 89 -2.67 -7.50 23.80
CA ALA A 89 -2.72 -6.08 23.41
C ALA A 89 -1.87 -5.15 24.29
N GLN A 90 -1.58 -5.51 25.53
CA GLN A 90 -0.71 -4.74 26.44
C GLN A 90 0.76 -4.96 26.07
N MET A 91 1.17 -6.21 25.81
CA MET A 91 2.52 -6.55 25.37
C MET A 91 2.86 -5.89 24.03
N ILE A 92 1.91 -5.87 23.09
CA ILE A 92 2.08 -5.17 21.79
C ILE A 92 2.31 -3.68 22.02
N GLY A 93 1.56 -3.06 22.94
CA GLY A 93 1.74 -1.64 23.30
C GLY A 93 3.13 -1.36 23.86
N GLN A 94 3.58 -2.15 24.85
CA GLN A 94 4.90 -2.01 25.44
C GLN A 94 6.03 -2.19 24.41
N LEU A 95 5.86 -3.14 23.49
CA LEU A 95 6.83 -3.39 22.42
C LEU A 95 6.87 -2.22 21.42
N ALA A 96 5.70 -1.68 21.05
CA ALA A 96 5.59 -0.51 20.19
C ALA A 96 6.30 0.71 20.81
N ASP A 97 6.06 0.99 22.10
CA ASP A 97 6.68 2.09 22.81
C ASP A 97 8.20 1.94 22.90
N SER A 98 8.69 0.73 23.20
CA SER A 98 10.14 0.47 23.30
C SER A 98 10.88 0.52 21.95
N LEU A 99 10.20 0.21 20.84
CA LEU A 99 10.76 0.28 19.49
C LEU A 99 10.44 1.59 18.76
N GLY A 100 9.67 2.50 19.37
CA GLY A 100 9.24 3.75 18.75
C GLY A 100 8.33 3.55 17.53
N LEU A 101 7.53 2.47 17.51
CA LEU A 101 6.60 2.14 16.43
C LEU A 101 5.15 2.47 16.83
N GLU A 102 4.29 2.68 15.83
CA GLU A 102 2.84 2.71 16.06
C GLU A 102 2.36 1.30 16.47
N LYS A 103 1.45 1.22 17.44
CA LYS A 103 0.88 -0.05 17.90
C LYS A 103 0.25 -0.90 16.78
N GLU A 104 -0.28 -0.27 15.74
CA GLU A 104 -0.89 -0.96 14.60
C GLU A 104 0.13 -1.50 13.58
N VAL A 105 1.42 -1.12 13.72
CA VAL A 105 2.54 -1.63 12.91
C VAL A 105 3.16 -2.88 13.53
N VAL A 106 3.13 -2.99 14.87
CA VAL A 106 3.61 -4.14 15.67
C VAL A 106 2.59 -5.26 15.66
#